data_AF-A0A2T7THN0-F1
#
_entry.id   AF-A0A2T7THN0-F1
#
_cell.length_a   1.000
_cell.length_b   1.000
_cell.length_c   1.000
_cell.angle_alpha   90.00
_cell.angle_beta   90.00
_cell.angle_gamma   90.00
#
_symmetry.space_group_name_H-M   'P 1'
#
loop_
_entity.id
_entity.type
_entity.pdbx_description
1 polymer ?
#
loop_
_entity_poly.entity_id
_entity_poly.type
_entity_poly.pdbx_seq_one_letter_code
_entity_poly.pdbx_strand_id
1 'polypeptide(L)'
;MSGQVSVAAMVTLNADQTMNLLKTLSALRSWVDAQEAKAATHLYDLMAEEHPWVEDLDRVHALAASEIGAALRLPERTAGSLLDHSELLVRDYRATLTALEDGRLSRRHAWAVV
;
A
#
# COMPACT_ATOMS: atom_id res chain seq x y z
N MET A 1 13.26 -4.86 7.87
CA MET A 1 11.87 -5.25 8.16
C MET A 1 11.87 -6.66 8.73
N SER A 2 11.54 -6.84 10.01
CA SER A 2 11.24 -8.14 10.61
C SER A 2 9.79 -8.13 11.07
N GLY A 3 8.90 -8.66 10.22
CA GLY A 3 7.49 -8.88 10.54
C GLY A 3 7.15 -10.32 10.21
N GLN A 4 7.38 -11.24 11.15
CA GLN A 4 6.89 -12.60 11.00
C GLN A 4 5.49 -12.66 11.60
N VAL A 5 4.49 -12.97 10.75
CA VAL A 5 3.13 -13.27 11.18
C VAL A 5 2.93 -14.77 11.09
N SER A 6 2.56 -15.40 12.19
CA SER A 6 2.23 -16.83 12.24
C SER A 6 0.83 -17.01 12.82
N VAL A 7 0.09 -17.98 12.26
CA VAL A 7 -1.20 -18.41 12.80
C VAL A 7 -0.99 -19.80 13.38
N ALA A 8 -1.02 -19.92 14.70
CA ALA A 8 -0.91 -21.22 15.35
C ALA A 8 -2.25 -21.98 15.27
N ALA A 9 -2.17 -23.28 15.00
CA ALA A 9 -3.24 -24.25 15.20
C ALA A 9 -4.60 -23.93 14.52
N MET A 10 -4.59 -23.52 13.24
CA MET A 10 -5.79 -23.17 12.45
C MET A 10 -6.90 -24.25 12.48
N VAL A 11 -6.54 -25.53 12.59
CA VAL A 11 -7.49 -26.66 12.63
C VAL A 11 -8.20 -26.80 13.99
N THR A 12 -7.70 -26.15 15.04
CA THR A 12 -8.27 -26.23 16.40
C THR A 12 -9.21 -25.08 16.74
N LEU A 13 -9.34 -24.09 15.86
CA LEU A 13 -10.18 -22.91 16.10
C LEU A 13 -11.66 -23.27 16.00
N ASN A 14 -12.45 -22.84 16.97
CA ASN A 14 -13.91 -22.86 16.85
C ASN A 14 -14.41 -21.73 15.93
N ALA A 15 -15.74 -21.65 15.74
CA ALA A 15 -16.34 -20.67 14.83
C ALA A 15 -16.01 -19.21 15.22
N ASP A 16 -16.16 -18.84 16.49
CA ASP A 16 -15.89 -17.49 16.98
C ASP A 16 -14.41 -17.11 16.87
N GLN A 17 -13.53 -18.05 17.23
CA GLN A 17 -12.08 -17.88 17.09
C GLN A 17 -11.66 -17.71 15.62
N THR A 18 -12.25 -18.49 14.72
CA THR A 18 -12.01 -18.39 13.28
C THR A 18 -12.50 -17.05 12.72
N MET A 19 -13.67 -16.58 13.16
CA MET A 19 -14.19 -15.27 12.76
C MET A 19 -13.29 -14.13 13.26
N ASN A 20 -12.80 -14.21 14.50
CA ASN A 20 -11.87 -13.23 15.03
C ASN A 20 -10.53 -13.25 14.28
N LEU A 21 -10.02 -14.42 13.90
CA LEU A 21 -8.84 -14.53 13.05
C LEU A 21 -9.05 -13.83 11.69
N LEU A 22 -10.20 -14.02 11.04
CA LEU A 22 -10.50 -13.33 9.78
C LEU A 22 -10.50 -11.80 9.94
N LYS A 23 -11.05 -11.27 11.04
CA LYS A 23 -10.99 -9.84 11.35
C LYS A 23 -9.56 -9.35 11.53
N THR A 24 -8.74 -10.09 12.29
CA THR A 24 -7.32 -9.76 12.47
C THR A 24 -6.55 -9.77 11.15
N LEU A 25 -6.77 -10.77 10.30
CA LEU A 25 -6.16 -10.84 8.97
C LEU A 25 -6.61 -9.70 8.06
N SER A 26 -7.87 -9.28 8.16
CA SER A 26 -8.39 -8.12 7.42
C SER A 26 -7.72 -6.82 7.86
N ALA A 27 -7.57 -6.59 9.17
CA ALA A 27 -6.88 -5.43 9.70
C ALA A 27 -5.39 -5.43 9.30
N LEU A 28 -4.73 -6.58 9.39
CA LEU A 28 -3.34 -6.74 8.97
C LEU A 28 -3.14 -6.44 7.48
N ARG A 29 -4.01 -6.94 6.60
CA ARG A 29 -3.95 -6.61 5.16
C ARG A 29 -4.08 -5.11 4.92
N SER A 30 -5.01 -4.47 5.63
CA SER A 30 -5.22 -3.03 5.53
C SER A 30 -3.99 -2.26 5.99
N TRP A 31 -3.37 -2.67 7.10
CA TRP A 31 -2.11 -2.08 7.54
C TRP A 31 -0.98 -2.27 6.50
N VAL A 32 -0.86 -3.46 5.90
CA VAL A 32 0.10 -3.72 4.82
C VAL A 32 -0.16 -2.82 3.61
N ASP A 33 -1.43 -2.66 3.20
CA ASP A 33 -1.80 -1.76 2.09
C ASP A 33 -1.39 -0.31 2.40
N ALA A 34 -1.51 0.15 3.65
CA ALA A 34 -1.07 1.47 4.06
C ALA A 34 0.46 1.62 4.03
N GLN A 35 1.21 0.59 4.43
CA GLN A 35 2.67 0.61 4.31
C GLN A 35 3.13 0.54 2.85
N GLU A 36 2.43 -0.19 1.99
CA GLU A 36 2.67 -0.22 0.54
C GLU A 36 2.52 1.19 -0.06
N ALA A 37 1.45 1.90 0.29
CA ALA A 37 1.25 3.27 -0.16
C ALA A 37 2.38 4.20 0.28
N LYS A 38 2.76 4.15 1.56
CA LYS A 38 3.89 4.94 2.10
C LYS A 38 5.20 4.63 1.38
N ALA A 39 5.49 3.36 1.14
CA ALA A 39 6.72 2.93 0.48
C ALA A 39 6.76 3.35 -0.99
N ALA A 40 5.64 3.23 -1.71
CA ALA A 40 5.53 3.66 -3.11
C ALA A 40 5.74 5.18 -3.25
N THR A 41 5.07 5.98 -2.43
CA THR A 41 5.25 7.44 -2.42
C THR A 41 6.67 7.83 -2.04
N HIS A 42 7.25 7.18 -1.02
CA HIS A 42 8.62 7.48 -0.61
C HIS A 42 9.66 7.12 -1.68
N LEU A 43 9.48 6.01 -2.41
CA LEU A 43 10.34 5.66 -3.54
C LEU A 43 10.28 6.74 -4.62
N TYR A 44 9.09 7.24 -4.95
CA TYR A 44 8.94 8.34 -5.89
C TYR A 44 9.66 9.61 -5.41
N ASP A 45 9.54 9.96 -4.13
CA ASP A 45 10.27 11.11 -3.55
C ASP A 45 11.79 10.97 -3.73
N LEU A 46 12.34 9.79 -3.41
CA LEU A 46 13.77 9.51 -3.56
C LEU A 46 14.22 9.63 -5.02
N MET A 47 13.41 9.12 -5.96
CA MET A 47 13.73 9.20 -7.39
C MET A 47 13.65 10.63 -7.91
N ALA A 48 12.72 11.45 -7.41
CA ALA A 48 12.65 12.87 -7.74
C ALA A 48 13.88 13.63 -7.21
N GLU A 49 14.36 13.28 -6.01
CA GLU A 49 15.58 13.84 -5.43
C GLU A 49 16.85 13.41 -6.20
N GLU A 50 16.93 12.17 -6.67
CA GLU A 50 18.05 11.64 -7.46
C GLU A 50 18.09 12.19 -8.90
N HIS A 51 16.98 12.71 -9.40
CA HIS A 51 16.82 13.20 -10.76
C HIS A 51 16.43 14.68 -10.85
N PRO A 52 17.19 15.61 -10.23
CA PRO A 52 16.83 17.03 -10.16
C PRO A 52 16.89 17.74 -11.52
N TRP A 53 17.55 17.14 -12.51
CA TRP A 53 17.67 17.67 -13.88
C TRP A 53 16.51 17.27 -14.79
N VAL A 54 15.61 16.41 -14.32
CA VAL A 54 14.40 16.10 -15.06
C VAL A 54 13.42 17.23 -14.78
N GLU A 55 13.31 18.17 -15.73
CA GLU A 55 12.34 19.28 -15.67
C GLU A 55 10.87 18.78 -15.63
N ASP A 56 10.68 17.50 -15.92
CA ASP A 56 9.39 16.84 -16.10
C ASP A 56 9.11 15.78 -15.01
N LEU A 57 8.36 16.17 -13.98
CA LEU A 57 7.94 15.26 -12.90
C LEU A 57 7.14 14.06 -13.44
N ASP A 58 6.43 14.19 -14.56
CA ASP A 58 5.68 13.07 -15.14
C ASP A 58 6.63 11.96 -15.60
N ARG A 59 7.83 12.32 -16.04
CA ARG A 59 8.87 11.35 -16.43
C ARG A 59 9.48 10.64 -15.23
N VAL A 60 9.70 11.34 -14.12
CA VAL A 60 10.15 10.72 -12.87
C VAL A 60 9.07 9.78 -12.34
N HIS A 61 7.81 10.21 -12.39
CA HIS A 61 6.66 9.41 -11.98
C HIS A 61 6.53 8.14 -12.83
N ALA A 62 6.63 8.23 -14.16
CA ALA A 62 6.62 7.07 -15.04
C ALA A 62 7.78 6.10 -14.77
N LEU A 63 8.98 6.63 -14.48
CA LEU A 63 10.13 5.80 -14.11
C LEU A 63 9.87 5.06 -12.79
N ALA A 64 9.36 5.75 -11.76
CA ALA A 64 9.01 5.14 -10.48
C ALA A 64 7.92 4.07 -10.63
N ALA A 65 6.88 4.34 -11.41
CA ALA A 65 5.84 3.35 -11.73
C ALA A 65 6.42 2.11 -12.41
N SER A 66 7.37 2.28 -13.35
CA SER A 66 8.02 1.16 -14.04
C SER A 66 8.88 0.30 -13.09
N GLU A 67 9.67 0.93 -12.21
CA GLU A 67 10.47 0.24 -11.19
C GLU A 67 9.58 -0.54 -10.21
N ILE A 68 8.50 0.08 -9.72
CA ILE A 68 7.49 -0.59 -8.87
C ILE A 68 6.84 -1.76 -9.62
N GLY A 69 6.47 -1.56 -10.89
CA GLY A 69 5.88 -2.58 -11.74
C GLY A 69 6.79 -3.79 -11.90
N ALA A 70 8.07 -3.55 -12.16
CA ALA A 70 9.08 -4.60 -12.27
C ALA A 70 9.29 -5.34 -10.94
N ALA A 71 9.41 -4.63 -9.82
CA ALA A 71 9.65 -5.22 -8.51
C ALA A 71 8.47 -6.05 -8.00
N LEU A 72 7.24 -5.55 -8.16
CA LEU A 72 6.01 -6.19 -7.69
C LEU A 72 5.36 -7.11 -8.74
N ARG A 73 5.94 -7.21 -9.94
CA ARG A 73 5.42 -7.99 -11.08
C ARG A 73 4.00 -7.56 -11.47
N LEU A 74 3.77 -6.25 -11.51
CA LEU A 74 2.50 -5.66 -11.89
C LEU A 74 2.54 -5.19 -13.35
N PRO A 75 1.41 -5.25 -14.08
CA PRO A 75 1.29 -4.54 -15.36
C PRO A 75 1.55 -3.05 -15.19
N GLU A 76 2.16 -2.41 -16.20
CA GLU A 76 2.53 -0.98 -16.19
C GLU A 76 1.40 -0.07 -15.70
N ARG A 77 0.21 -0.20 -16.28
CA ARG A 77 -0.97 0.59 -15.88
C ARG A 77 -1.37 0.36 -14.42
N THR A 78 -1.21 -0.86 -13.91
CA THR A 78 -1.54 -1.19 -12.52
C THR A 78 -0.53 -0.59 -11.56
N ALA A 79 0.75 -0.56 -11.93
CA ALA A 79 1.80 0.07 -11.14
C ALA A 79 1.66 1.59 -11.12
N GLY A 80 1.36 2.21 -12.27
CA GLY A 80 1.03 3.64 -12.35
C GLY A 80 -0.15 4.00 -11.45
N SER A 81 -1.28 3.27 -11.58
CA SER A 81 -2.42 3.50 -10.69
C SER A 81 -2.08 3.23 -9.22
N LEU A 82 -1.23 2.25 -8.89
CA LEU A 82 -0.80 2.06 -7.51
C LEU A 82 -0.09 3.31 -7.00
N LEU A 83 0.85 3.86 -7.76
CA LEU A 83 1.61 5.05 -7.38
C LEU A 83 0.69 6.28 -7.26
N ASP A 84 -0.18 6.53 -8.24
CA ASP A 84 -1.14 7.65 -8.24
C ASP A 84 -1.99 7.67 -6.95
N HIS A 85 -2.63 6.54 -6.63
CA HIS A 85 -3.48 6.44 -5.44
C HIS A 85 -2.66 6.50 -4.15
N SER A 86 -1.44 5.97 -4.16
CA SER A 86 -0.56 6.01 -3.00
C SER A 86 -0.16 7.44 -2.67
N GLU A 87 0.21 8.22 -3.69
CA GLU A 87 0.55 9.63 -3.55
C GLU A 87 -0.62 10.43 -2.95
N LEU A 88 -1.81 10.35 -3.57
CA LEU A 88 -3.01 11.01 -3.06
C LEU A 88 -3.29 10.59 -1.62
N LEU A 89 -3.26 9.29 -1.32
CA LEU A 89 -3.55 8.78 0.01
C LEU A 89 -2.58 9.31 1.07
N VAL A 90 -1.28 9.35 0.76
CA VAL A 90 -0.22 9.77 1.69
C VAL A 90 -0.18 11.28 1.86
N ARG A 91 -0.36 12.05 0.77
CA ARG A 91 -0.21 13.50 0.77
C ARG A 91 -1.49 14.22 1.18
N ASP A 92 -2.64 13.79 0.65
CA ASP A 92 -3.90 14.55 0.74
C ASP A 92 -4.95 13.90 1.65
N TYR A 93 -5.01 12.57 1.73
CA TYR A 93 -6.06 11.84 2.47
C TYR A 93 -5.57 11.18 3.76
N ARG A 94 -4.88 11.96 4.61
CA ARG A 94 -4.28 11.46 5.87
C ARG A 94 -5.25 10.74 6.80
N ALA A 95 -6.50 11.21 6.91
CA ALA A 95 -7.51 10.55 7.74
C ALA A 95 -7.87 9.15 7.20
N THR A 96 -7.94 9.00 5.88
CA THR A 96 -8.16 7.71 5.21
C THR A 96 -6.95 6.79 5.41
N LEU A 97 -5.73 7.32 5.28
CA LEU A 97 -4.50 6.57 5.55
C LEU A 97 -4.47 6.03 6.99
N THR A 98 -4.73 6.88 7.98
CA THR A 98 -4.80 6.44 9.39
C THR A 98 -5.88 5.37 9.59
N ALA A 99 -7.05 5.51 8.97
CA ALA A 99 -8.11 4.51 9.08
C ALA A 99 -7.71 3.17 8.41
N LEU A 100 -6.89 3.20 7.37
CA LEU A 100 -6.32 2.01 6.72
C LEU A 100 -5.27 1.34 7.62
N GLU A 101 -4.40 2.13 8.26
CA GLU A 101 -3.41 1.64 9.23
C GLU A 101 -4.05 0.99 10.46
N ASP A 102 -5.16 1.56 10.94
CA ASP A 102 -5.95 1.00 12.05
C ASP A 102 -6.77 -0.23 11.65
N GLY A 103 -6.82 -0.58 10.36
CA GLY A 103 -7.67 -1.65 9.83
C GLY A 103 -9.17 -1.35 9.86
N ARG A 104 -9.56 -0.08 10.02
CA ARG A 104 -10.95 0.39 9.99
C ARG A 104 -11.50 0.49 8.57
N LEU A 105 -10.62 0.76 7.60
CA LEU A 105 -10.91 0.70 6.17
C LEU A 105 -10.06 -0.39 5.53
N SER A 106 -10.52 -0.87 4.38
CA SER A 106 -9.74 -1.74 3.50
C SER A 106 -9.25 -0.95 2.31
N ARG A 107 -8.29 -1.50 1.56
CA ARG A 107 -7.85 -0.93 0.28
C ARG A 107 -9.00 -0.56 -0.65
N ARG A 108 -10.03 -1.39 -0.79
CA ARG A 108 -11.18 -1.07 -1.66
C ARG A 108 -11.93 0.19 -1.21
N HIS A 109 -12.01 0.44 0.10
CA HIS A 109 -12.64 1.64 0.62
C HIS A 109 -11.75 2.87 0.44
N ALA A 110 -10.45 2.75 0.73
CA ALA A 110 -9.52 3.85 0.55
C ALA A 110 -9.45 4.29 -0.92
N TRP A 111 -9.33 3.34 -1.86
CA TRP A 111 -9.29 3.63 -3.30
C TRP A 111 -10.60 4.17 -3.90
N ALA A 112 -11.72 4.12 -3.16
CA ALA A 112 -12.98 4.70 -3.64
C ALA A 112 -13.09 6.21 -3.38
N VAL A 113 -12.19 6.75 -2.56
CA VAL A 113 -12.21 8.17 -2.15
C VAL A 113 -10.96 8.95 -2.57
N VAL A 114 -9.93 8.27 -3.08
CA VAL A 114 -8.80 8.87 -3.79
C VAL A 114 -9.00 8.80 -5.29
#